data_AF-A0A6J8CA39-F1
#
_entry.id   AF-A0A6J8CA39-F1
#
_cell.length_a   1.000
_cell.length_b   1.000
_cell.length_c   1.000
_cell.angle_alpha   90.00
_cell.angle_beta   90.00
_cell.angle_gamma   90.00
#
_symmetry.space_group_name_H-M   'P 1'
#
loop_
_entity.id
_entity.type
_entity.pdbx_description
1 polymer ?
#
loop_
_entity_poly.entity_id
_entity_poly.type
_entity_poly.pdbx_seq_one_letter_code
_entity_poly.pdbx_strand_id
1 'polypeptide(L)'
;MTQEIIETDRKTVTASIRGLPASVRLFVIQKNPKDFKEAIQSARLAQESLAAFPSFEAGSNNIIQQTLKEQQEAIQLLTKSIQEMKAAYDGARINSASGRNSNIKCHLCDRLGHEAKACRKYNVSENMRNSQRNGACYKCGKPGHFARSCTEN
;
A
#
# COMPACT_ATOMS: atom_id res chain seq x y z
N MET A 1 -36.70 -9.03 -30.23
CA MET A 1 -35.90 -9.47 -31.40
C MET A 1 -35.03 -8.35 -31.97
N THR A 2 -35.51 -7.10 -32.11
CA THR A 2 -34.70 -5.99 -32.65
C THR A 2 -33.63 -5.44 -31.70
N GLN A 3 -33.89 -5.41 -30.38
CA GLN A 3 -32.93 -4.90 -29.39
C GLN A 3 -31.72 -5.81 -29.19
N GLU A 4 -31.89 -7.13 -29.21
CA GLU A 4 -30.79 -8.11 -29.10
C GLU A 4 -29.84 -8.07 -30.30
N ILE A 5 -30.36 -7.84 -31.51
CA ILE A 5 -29.55 -7.73 -32.73
C ILE A 5 -28.67 -6.47 -32.67
N ILE A 6 -29.22 -5.33 -32.26
CA ILE A 6 -28.49 -4.05 -32.11
C ILE A 6 -27.37 -4.16 -31.05
N GLU A 7 -27.62 -4.86 -29.95
CA GLU A 7 -26.62 -5.02 -28.89
C GLU A 7 -25.52 -6.02 -29.29
N THR A 8 -25.88 -7.05 -30.06
CA THR A 8 -24.93 -7.99 -30.65
C THR A 8 -24.02 -7.27 -31.66
N ASP A 9 -24.57 -6.41 -32.52
CA ASP A 9 -23.81 -5.62 -33.49
C ASP A 9 -22.89 -4.58 -32.82
N ARG A 10 -23.32 -3.95 -31.73
CA ARG A 10 -22.43 -3.05 -30.96
C ARG A 10 -21.24 -3.78 -30.34
N LYS A 11 -21.45 -5.00 -29.82
CA LYS A 11 -20.40 -5.83 -29.24
C LYS A 11 -19.41 -6.30 -30.30
N THR A 12 -19.89 -6.70 -31.49
CA THR A 12 -19.03 -7.09 -32.62
C THR A 12 -18.22 -5.91 -33.14
N VAL A 13 -18.83 -4.74 -33.35
CA VAL A 13 -18.13 -3.50 -33.75
C VAL A 13 -17.02 -3.15 -32.76
N THR A 14 -17.33 -3.14 -31.47
CA THR A 14 -16.34 -2.81 -30.42
C THR A 14 -15.20 -3.84 -30.38
N ALA A 15 -15.50 -5.13 -30.56
CA ALA A 15 -14.48 -6.18 -30.61
C ALA A 15 -13.53 -6.00 -31.80
N SER A 16 -14.06 -5.67 -32.98
CA SER A 16 -13.23 -5.40 -34.16
C SER A 16 -12.35 -4.16 -34.02
N ILE A 17 -12.81 -3.12 -33.32
CA ILE A 17 -12.02 -1.91 -33.06
C ILE A 17 -10.81 -2.22 -32.16
N ARG A 18 -10.94 -3.16 -31.22
CA ARG A 18 -9.85 -3.52 -30.29
C ARG A 18 -8.63 -4.13 -30.98
N GLY A 19 -8.82 -4.82 -32.11
CA GLY A 19 -7.73 -5.45 -32.87
C GLY A 19 -6.91 -4.47 -33.72
N LEU A 20 -7.31 -3.19 -33.80
CA LEU A 20 -6.64 -2.19 -34.63
C LEU A 20 -5.41 -1.58 -33.93
N PRO A 21 -4.36 -1.20 -34.68
CA PRO A 21 -3.23 -0.42 -34.16
C PRO A 21 -3.69 0.83 -33.41
N ALA A 22 -2.99 1.25 -32.36
CA ALA A 22 -3.45 2.34 -31.47
C ALA A 22 -3.79 3.64 -32.23
N SER A 23 -2.99 4.01 -33.24
CA SER A 23 -3.20 5.17 -34.10
C SER A 23 -4.51 5.08 -34.89
N VAL A 24 -4.76 3.94 -35.54
CA VAL A 24 -5.99 3.66 -36.31
C VAL A 24 -7.20 3.53 -35.38
N ARG A 25 -7.04 2.83 -34.26
CA ARG A 25 -8.08 2.56 -33.27
C ARG A 25 -8.69 3.84 -32.72
N LEU A 26 -7.87 4.83 -32.39
CA LEU A 26 -8.34 6.11 -31.87
C LEU A 26 -9.21 6.85 -32.89
N PHE A 27 -8.81 6.85 -34.16
CA PHE A 27 -9.57 7.48 -35.24
C PHE A 27 -10.93 6.81 -35.47
N VAL A 28 -10.97 5.47 -35.45
CA VAL A 28 -12.22 4.71 -35.63
C VAL A 28 -13.18 4.93 -34.45
N ILE A 29 -12.66 4.96 -33.21
CA ILE A 29 -13.48 5.28 -32.02
C ILE A 29 -14.09 6.68 -32.16
N GLN A 30 -13.30 7.66 -32.60
CA GLN A 30 -13.77 9.05 -32.77
C GLN A 30 -14.92 9.17 -33.77
N LYS A 31 -14.93 8.34 -34.83
CA LYS A 31 -16.01 8.31 -35.82
C LYS A 31 -17.28 7.63 -35.33
N ASN A 32 -17.22 6.94 -34.19
CA ASN A 32 -18.35 6.29 -33.53
C ASN A 32 -19.24 5.48 -34.51
N PRO A 33 -18.66 4.48 -35.20
CA PRO A 33 -19.38 3.72 -36.22
C PRO A 33 -20.55 2.96 -35.61
N LYS A 34 -21.69 3.01 -36.29
CA LYS A 34 -22.91 2.31 -35.84
C LYS A 34 -22.90 0.84 -36.22
N ASP A 35 -22.22 0.52 -37.32
CA ASP A 35 -22.15 -0.82 -37.90
C ASP A 35 -20.72 -1.21 -38.30
N PHE A 36 -20.49 -2.51 -38.47
CA PHE A 36 -19.18 -3.07 -38.81
C PHE A 36 -18.60 -2.50 -40.12
N LYS A 37 -19.45 -2.25 -41.11
CA LYS A 37 -19.05 -1.67 -42.40
C LYS A 37 -18.47 -0.26 -42.24
N GLU A 38 -19.09 0.56 -41.39
CA GLU A 38 -18.64 1.93 -41.11
C GLU A 38 -17.33 1.92 -40.30
N ALA A 39 -17.17 0.94 -39.41
CA ALA A 39 -15.93 0.72 -38.67
C ALA A 39 -14.76 0.34 -39.60
N ILE A 40 -14.98 -0.53 -40.59
CA ILE A 40 -13.95 -0.89 -41.58
C ILE A 40 -13.60 0.31 -42.47
N GLN A 41 -14.61 1.04 -42.96
CA GLN A 41 -14.38 2.18 -43.83
C GLN A 41 -13.59 3.29 -43.11
N SER A 42 -13.94 3.57 -41.86
CA SER A 42 -13.18 4.52 -41.04
C SER A 42 -11.76 4.05 -40.75
N ALA A 43 -11.54 2.74 -40.53
CA ALA A 43 -10.20 2.18 -40.34
C ALA A 43 -9.33 2.35 -41.59
N ARG A 44 -9.91 2.10 -42.78
CA ARG A 44 -9.20 2.26 -44.06
C ARG A 44 -8.82 3.71 -44.32
N LEU A 45 -9.74 4.65 -44.09
CA LEU A 45 -9.45 6.08 -44.22
C LEU A 45 -8.35 6.53 -43.25
N ALA A 46 -8.33 6.01 -42.02
CA ALA A 46 -7.28 6.30 -41.06
C ALA A 46 -5.91 5.78 -41.54
N GLN A 47 -5.86 4.56 -42.07
CA GLN A 47 -4.63 3.96 -42.61
C GLN A 47 -4.11 4.75 -43.82
N GLU A 48 -4.99 5.15 -44.75
CA GLU A 48 -4.63 5.98 -45.90
C GLU A 48 -4.12 7.36 -45.47
N SER A 49 -4.74 7.95 -44.44
CA SER A 49 -4.30 9.24 -43.89
C SER A 49 -2.94 9.13 -43.19
N LEU A 50 -2.71 8.05 -42.42
CA LEU A 50 -1.42 7.81 -41.76
C LEU A 50 -0.30 7.51 -42.78
N ALA A 51 -0.62 6.77 -43.84
CA ALA A 51 0.32 6.48 -44.93
C ALA A 51 0.71 7.74 -45.72
N ALA A 52 -0.16 8.75 -45.79
CA ALA A 52 0.12 10.02 -46.45
C ALA A 52 1.06 10.95 -45.63
N PHE A 53 1.23 10.71 -44.33
CA PHE A 53 2.02 11.56 -43.43
C PHE A 53 2.98 10.74 -42.53
N PRO A 54 3.96 10.03 -43.10
CA PRO A 54 4.88 9.16 -42.34
C PRO A 54 5.80 9.93 -41.37
N SER A 55 6.02 11.23 -41.59
CA SER A 55 7.02 12.03 -40.88
C SER A 55 6.56 12.57 -39.51
N PHE A 56 5.26 12.54 -39.21
CA PHE A 56 4.72 13.16 -37.99
C PHE A 56 4.79 12.24 -36.75
N GLU A 57 4.76 10.92 -36.93
CA GLU A 57 4.78 9.98 -35.79
C GLU A 57 6.16 9.91 -35.10
N ALA A 58 7.27 10.15 -35.79
CA ALA A 58 8.60 10.00 -35.20
C ALA A 58 8.98 11.14 -34.22
N GLY A 59 8.59 12.38 -34.52
CA GLY A 59 8.98 13.56 -33.72
C GLY A 59 8.22 13.68 -32.40
N SER A 60 6.91 13.45 -32.42
CA SER A 60 6.06 13.50 -31.22
C SER A 60 6.38 12.36 -30.26
N ASN A 61 6.74 11.18 -30.78
CA ASN A 61 7.12 10.04 -29.94
C ASN A 61 8.39 10.35 -29.12
N ASN A 62 9.38 11.05 -29.67
CA ASN A 62 10.61 11.36 -28.91
C ASN A 62 10.36 12.34 -27.75
N ILE A 63 9.56 13.38 -27.96
CA ILE A 63 9.24 14.36 -26.91
C ILE A 63 8.39 13.72 -25.80
N ILE A 64 7.39 12.91 -26.17
CA ILE A 64 6.53 12.20 -25.21
C ILE A 64 7.35 11.17 -24.42
N GLN A 65 8.24 10.42 -25.06
CA GLN A 65 9.11 9.47 -24.37
C GLN A 65 10.10 10.17 -23.43
N GLN A 66 10.66 11.30 -23.85
CA GLN A 66 11.57 12.09 -23.02
C GLN A 66 10.87 12.65 -21.78
N THR A 67 9.70 13.26 -21.95
CA THR A 67 8.91 13.79 -20.82
C THR A 67 8.41 12.69 -19.89
N LEU A 68 8.05 11.52 -20.41
CA LEU A 68 7.70 10.34 -19.60
C LEU A 68 8.88 9.85 -18.76
N LYS A 69 10.08 9.82 -19.35
CA LYS A 69 11.30 9.40 -18.65
C LYS A 69 11.64 10.36 -17.52
N GLU A 70 11.59 11.66 -17.77
CA GLU A 70 11.81 12.70 -16.74
C GLU A 70 10.80 12.58 -15.59
N GLN A 71 9.52 12.34 -15.90
CA GLN A 71 8.50 12.11 -14.86
C GLN A 71 8.75 10.81 -14.08
N GLN A 72 9.19 9.74 -14.74
CA GLN A 72 9.54 8.48 -14.07
C GLN A 72 10.71 8.65 -13.10
N GLU A 73 11.76 9.37 -13.50
CA GLU A 73 12.91 9.67 -12.64
C GLU A 73 12.50 10.51 -11.40
N ALA A 74 11.62 11.50 -11.58
CA ALA A 74 11.08 12.28 -10.48
C ALA A 74 10.25 11.42 -9.50
N ILE A 75 9.39 10.52 -10.01
CA ILE A 75 8.61 9.60 -9.18
C ILE A 75 9.52 8.64 -8.41
N GLN A 76 10.61 8.16 -9.03
CA GLN A 76 11.58 7.30 -8.37
C GLN A 76 12.27 8.03 -7.20
N LEU A 77 12.66 9.29 -7.40
CA LEU A 77 13.27 10.10 -6.34
C LEU A 77 12.31 10.30 -5.16
N LEU A 78 11.05 10.64 -5.45
CA LEU A 78 10.01 10.79 -4.42
C LEU A 78 9.73 9.47 -3.70
N THR A 79 9.74 8.35 -4.41
CA THR A 79 9.52 7.03 -3.81
C THR A 79 10.66 6.69 -2.84
N LYS A 80 11.90 7.00 -3.22
CA LYS A 80 13.07 6.79 -2.36
C LYS A 80 13.00 7.64 -1.10
N SER A 81 12.64 8.92 -1.21
CA SER A 81 12.51 9.78 -0.02
C SER A 81 11.41 9.30 0.92
N ILE A 82 10.27 8.83 0.39
CA ILE A 82 9.20 8.21 1.19
C ILE A 82 9.70 6.95 1.92
N GLN A 83 10.49 6.10 1.25
CA GLN A 83 11.05 4.90 1.87
C GLN A 83 12.02 5.22 3.00
N GLU A 84 12.88 6.22 2.83
CA GLU A 84 13.81 6.69 3.86
C GLU A 84 13.04 7.27 5.07
N MET A 85 12.02 8.08 4.82
CA MET A 85 11.13 8.61 5.85
C MET A 85 10.40 7.49 6.61
N LYS A 86 9.94 6.45 5.89
CA LYS A 86 9.30 5.28 6.51
C LYS A 86 10.28 4.50 7.38
N ALA A 87 11.50 4.27 6.90
CA ALA A 87 12.53 3.58 7.69
C ALA A 87 12.89 4.36 8.96
N ALA A 88 12.98 5.69 8.89
CA ALA A 88 13.19 6.54 10.06
C ALA A 88 12.03 6.44 11.06
N TYR A 89 10.78 6.46 10.57
CA TYR A 89 9.59 6.30 11.42
C TYR A 89 9.52 4.92 12.08
N ASP A 90 9.79 3.85 11.32
CA ASP A 90 9.79 2.48 11.84
C ASP A 90 10.91 2.29 12.87
N GLY A 91 12.08 2.87 12.65
CA GLY A 91 13.18 2.92 13.63
C GLY A 91 12.79 3.66 14.91
N ALA A 92 12.17 4.84 14.79
CA ALA A 92 11.68 5.61 15.94
C ALA A 92 10.57 4.86 16.71
N ARG A 93 9.68 4.15 16.02
CA ARG A 93 8.64 3.31 16.62
C ARG A 93 9.22 2.15 17.43
N ILE A 94 10.25 1.47 16.90
CA ILE A 94 10.94 0.37 17.61
C ILE A 94 11.70 0.92 18.82
N ASN A 95 12.38 2.06 18.69
CA ASN A 95 13.06 2.72 19.81
C ASN A 95 12.07 3.20 20.89
N SER A 96 10.85 3.58 20.51
CA SER A 96 9.79 3.94 21.45
C SER A 96 9.17 2.73 22.17
N ALA A 97 9.11 1.57 21.52
CA ALA A 97 8.71 0.31 22.15
C ALA A 97 9.82 -0.30 23.05
N SER A 98 11.08 0.01 22.73
CA SER A 98 12.29 -0.35 23.49
C SER A 98 12.79 0.75 24.43
N GLY A 99 11.99 1.80 24.67
CA GLY A 99 12.27 2.88 25.63
C GLY A 99 12.28 2.45 27.10
N ARG A 100 12.64 1.20 27.40
CA ARG A 100 12.99 0.74 28.74
C ARG A 100 14.47 0.46 28.72
N ASN A 101 15.20 1.25 29.50
CA ASN A 101 16.58 1.01 29.91
C ASN A 101 16.89 -0.50 29.86
N SER A 102 17.69 -0.94 28.89
CA SER A 102 18.03 -2.35 28.69
C SER A 102 18.69 -2.98 29.92
N ASN A 103 19.14 -2.14 30.86
CA ASN A 103 19.71 -2.53 32.15
C ASN A 103 18.67 -2.69 33.28
N ILE A 104 17.37 -2.56 33.02
CA ILE A 104 16.36 -2.85 34.04
C ILE A 104 16.27 -4.35 34.29
N LYS A 105 16.58 -4.77 35.52
CA LYS A 105 16.43 -6.15 35.98
C LYS A 105 14.98 -6.42 36.33
N CYS A 106 14.39 -7.43 35.72
CA CYS A 106 13.07 -7.92 36.11
C CYS A 106 13.16 -8.60 37.49
N HIS A 107 12.58 -8.02 38.53
CA HIS A 107 12.59 -8.60 39.87
C HIS A 107 11.81 -9.92 40.02
N LEU A 108 11.07 -10.34 38.99
CA LEU A 108 10.36 -11.63 39.00
C LEU A 108 11.22 -12.76 38.42
N CYS A 109 11.98 -12.51 37.35
CA CYS A 109 12.74 -13.54 36.64
C CYS A 109 14.25 -13.30 36.58
N ASP A 110 14.72 -12.22 37.18
CA ASP A 110 16.10 -11.76 37.25
C ASP A 110 16.80 -11.48 35.91
N ARG A 111 16.07 -11.52 34.78
CA ARG A 111 16.58 -11.19 33.46
C ARG A 111 16.46 -9.69 33.16
N LEU A 112 17.42 -9.19 32.38
CA LEU A 112 17.45 -7.80 31.93
C LEU A 112 16.51 -7.57 30.74
N GLY A 113 16.28 -6.30 30.42
CA GLY A 113 15.57 -5.87 29.20
C GLY A 113 14.04 -5.81 29.30
N HIS A 114 13.45 -6.09 30.47
CA HIS A 114 12.01 -5.90 30.68
C HIS A 114 11.67 -5.61 32.15
N GLU A 115 10.61 -4.82 32.37
CA GLU A 115 10.03 -4.60 33.70
C GLU A 115 9.18 -5.83 34.10
N ALA A 116 8.99 -6.05 35.40
CA ALA A 116 8.12 -7.12 35.94
C ALA A 116 6.74 -7.19 35.26
N LYS A 117 6.16 -6.04 34.88
CA LYS A 117 4.85 -5.94 34.19
C LYS A 117 4.81 -6.57 32.79
N ALA A 118 5.96 -6.72 32.14
CA ALA A 118 6.09 -7.31 30.80
C ALA A 118 6.88 -8.63 30.83
N CYS A 119 7.00 -9.27 32.00
CA CYS A 119 7.69 -10.54 32.12
C CYS A 119 6.89 -11.65 31.44
N ARG A 120 7.45 -12.24 30.37
CA ARG A 120 6.82 -13.38 29.69
C ARG A 120 6.85 -14.67 30.53
N LYS A 121 7.83 -14.82 31.43
CA LYS A 121 7.99 -16.01 32.30
C LYS A 121 6.89 -16.09 33.35
N TYR A 122 6.50 -14.94 33.89
CA TYR A 122 5.40 -14.81 34.83
C TYR A 122 4.40 -13.87 34.18
N ASN A 123 3.47 -14.42 33.39
CA ASN A 123 2.30 -13.66 32.98
C ASN A 123 1.61 -13.22 34.27
N VAL A 124 1.81 -11.96 34.66
CA VAL A 124 1.17 -11.37 35.84
C VAL A 124 -0.33 -11.37 35.54
N SER A 125 -0.97 -12.46 35.96
CA SER A 125 -2.42 -12.64 35.98
C SER A 125 -3.04 -11.42 36.66
N GLU A 126 -4.19 -10.97 36.16
CA GLU A 126 -4.92 -9.79 36.64
C GLU A 126 -5.01 -9.68 38.17
N ASN A 127 -4.99 -10.82 38.87
CA ASN A 127 -4.97 -10.88 40.33
C ASN A 127 -3.78 -10.15 40.98
N MET A 128 -2.56 -10.17 40.40
CA MET A 128 -1.42 -9.42 40.96
C MET A 128 -1.49 -7.91 40.68
N ARG A 129 -2.14 -7.49 39.59
CA ARG A 129 -2.38 -6.06 39.33
C ARG A 129 -3.36 -5.48 40.33
N ASN A 130 -4.31 -6.29 40.81
CA ASN A 130 -5.25 -5.91 41.85
C ASN A 130 -4.55 -5.76 43.23
N SER A 131 -3.60 -6.63 43.57
CA SER A 131 -2.78 -6.48 44.79
C SER A 131 -1.96 -5.19 44.83
N GLN A 132 -1.48 -4.71 43.67
CA GLN A 132 -0.76 -3.44 43.58
C GLN A 132 -1.68 -2.21 43.72
N ARG A 133 -2.97 -2.34 43.33
CA ARG A 133 -3.99 -1.29 43.51
C ARG A 133 -4.59 -1.28 44.92
N ASN A 134 -4.66 -2.43 45.57
CA ASN A 134 -5.23 -2.58 46.91
C ASN A 134 -4.21 -2.51 48.05
N GLY A 135 -2.94 -2.17 47.76
CA GLY A 135 -1.91 -2.02 48.80
C GLY A 135 -1.59 -3.34 49.53
N ALA A 136 -1.63 -4.46 48.81
CA ALA A 136 -1.30 -5.76 49.37
C ALA A 136 0.19 -6.06 49.35
N CYS A 137 0.66 -6.71 50.40
CA CYS A 137 2.04 -7.09 50.59
C CYS A 137 2.50 -8.09 49.52
N TYR A 138 3.60 -7.78 48.82
CA TYR A 138 4.15 -8.68 47.80
C TYR A 138 4.78 -9.97 48.35
N LYS A 139 5.03 -10.05 49.66
CA LYS A 139 5.59 -11.26 50.30
C LYS A 139 4.50 -12.23 50.73
N CYS A 140 3.51 -11.78 51.50
CA CYS A 140 2.46 -12.64 52.08
C CYS A 140 1.07 -12.49 51.43
N GLY A 141 0.89 -11.55 50.49
CA GLY A 141 -0.37 -11.32 49.78
C GLY A 141 -1.47 -10.60 50.58
N LYS A 142 -1.24 -10.30 51.87
CA LYS A 142 -2.23 -9.65 52.74
C LYS A 142 -2.28 -8.12 52.51
N PRO A 143 -3.48 -7.48 52.52
CA PRO A 143 -3.62 -6.03 52.41
C PRO A 143 -3.12 -5.29 53.67
N GLY A 144 -2.85 -3.98 53.53
CA GLY A 144 -2.60 -3.08 54.67
C GLY A 144 -1.14 -2.84 55.01
N HIS A 145 -0.19 -3.52 54.36
CA HIS A 145 1.24 -3.26 54.51
C HIS A 145 2.01 -3.57 53.21
N PHE A 146 3.14 -2.91 53.02
CA PHE A 146 4.06 -3.21 51.92
C PHE A 146 5.07 -4.29 52.32
N ALA A 147 5.73 -4.91 51.35
CA ALA A 147 6.73 -5.97 51.58
C ALA A 147 7.87 -5.58 52.52
N ARG A 148 8.17 -4.28 52.66
CA ARG A 148 9.17 -3.73 53.59
C ARG A 148 8.73 -3.76 55.05
N SER A 149 7.43 -3.80 55.30
CA SER A 149 6.80 -3.84 56.63
C SER A 149 6.16 -5.19 56.91
N CYS A 150 6.50 -6.23 56.13
CA CYS A 150 5.97 -7.57 56.30
C CYS A 150 6.72 -8.29 57.42
N THR A 151 5.98 -8.76 58.42
CA THR A 151 6.51 -9.52 59.56
C THR A 151 6.61 -11.03 59.27
N GLU A 152 5.99 -11.48 58.17
CA GLU A 152 6.16 -12.84 57.66
C GLU A 152 7.41 -12.87 56.76
N ASN A 153 8.32 -13.80 57.04
CA ASN A 153 9.60 -13.90 56.34
C ASN A 153 9.56 -14.92 55.21
#